data_AF-A0A2D6RL73-F1
#
_entry.id   AF-A0A2D6RL73-F1
#
_cell.length_a   1.000
_cell.length_b   1.000
_cell.length_c   1.000
_cell.angle_alpha   90.00
_cell.angle_beta   90.00
_cell.angle_gamma   90.00
#
_symmetry.space_group_name_H-M   'P 1'
#
loop_
_entity.id
_entity.type
_entity.pdbx_description
1 polymer ?
#
loop_
_entity_poly.entity_id
_entity_poly.type
_entity_poly.pdbx_seq_one_letter_code
_entity_poly.pdbx_strand_id
1 'polypeptide(L)'
;MKDKSKKSFDGLLIQVLGRPFSRQLTKILVKTNITANQVTFISIFLALVASYFFSLGDYTSLIIGAIIFKIAYIFDLSDGELARYKNQASNFGAWFDDFGDRIRESTSIFALSIGLYSLTENSFILILGTIAVINLFLVGYIKSPTLAKVQTEAEVKLFGYYLGWTETTVYITLLGVVLNQVQYVLWFFVVIGFLAWLKKFHSIYKSHRNN
;
A
#
# COMPACT_ATOMS: atom_id res chain seq x y z
N MET A 1 16.72 12.38 -24.66
CA MET A 1 17.11 11.13 -23.98
C MET A 1 15.83 10.39 -23.62
N LYS A 2 15.59 9.21 -24.22
CA LYS A 2 14.43 8.37 -23.91
C LYS A 2 14.60 7.85 -22.48
N ASP A 3 13.78 8.35 -21.57
CA ASP A 3 13.69 7.80 -20.22
C ASP A 3 13.19 6.36 -20.35
N LYS A 4 14.09 5.40 -20.12
CA LYS A 4 13.74 3.99 -20.03
C LYS A 4 12.94 3.85 -18.75
N SER A 5 11.64 4.12 -18.81
CA SER A 5 10.70 3.77 -17.75
C SER A 5 10.92 2.29 -17.44
N LYS A 6 11.62 2.00 -16.34
CA LYS A 6 11.67 0.64 -15.79
C LYS A 6 10.23 0.15 -15.79
N LYS A 7 9.91 -0.93 -16.52
CA LYS A 7 8.58 -1.55 -16.47
C LYS A 7 8.37 -2.09 -15.05
N SER A 8 7.93 -1.24 -14.13
CA SER A 8 7.52 -1.67 -12.80
C SER A 8 6.19 -2.40 -12.93
N PHE A 9 6.05 -3.53 -12.25
CA PHE A 9 4.79 -4.27 -12.22
C PHE A 9 3.66 -3.37 -11.71
N ASP A 10 4.00 -2.50 -10.78
CA ASP A 10 3.11 -1.59 -10.08
C ASP A 10 2.60 -0.51 -11.01
N GLY A 11 3.48 0.04 -11.85
CA GLY A 11 3.08 0.98 -12.89
C GLY A 11 2.03 0.37 -13.81
N LEU A 12 2.14 -0.93 -14.13
CA LEU A 12 1.14 -1.65 -14.91
C LEU A 12 -0.16 -1.86 -14.11
N LEU A 13 -0.07 -2.30 -12.86
CA LEU A 13 -1.24 -2.51 -11.99
C LEU A 13 -2.05 -1.23 -11.80
N ILE A 14 -1.40 -0.09 -11.54
CA ILE A 14 -2.07 1.20 -11.45
C ILE A 14 -2.68 1.54 -12.81
N GLN A 15 -1.94 1.45 -13.91
CA GLN A 15 -2.43 1.85 -15.23
C GLN A 15 -3.65 1.03 -15.69
N VAL A 16 -3.66 -0.28 -15.42
CA VAL A 16 -4.70 -1.19 -15.92
C VAL A 16 -5.87 -1.30 -14.94
N LEU A 17 -5.60 -1.41 -13.63
CA LEU A 17 -6.61 -1.76 -12.62
C LEU A 17 -6.98 -0.58 -11.69
N GLY A 18 -6.23 0.52 -11.72
CA GLY A 18 -6.47 1.72 -10.91
C GLY A 18 -6.98 2.91 -11.73
N ARG A 19 -6.18 3.36 -12.71
CA ARG A 19 -6.37 4.57 -13.50
C ARG A 19 -7.72 4.66 -14.23
N PRO A 20 -8.31 3.58 -14.77
CA PRO A 20 -9.62 3.68 -15.41
C PRO A 20 -10.71 4.14 -14.44
N PHE A 21 -10.62 3.72 -13.17
CA PHE A 21 -11.57 4.08 -12.13
C PHE A 21 -11.21 5.43 -11.49
N SER A 22 -9.95 5.65 -11.13
CA SER A 22 -9.51 6.92 -10.51
C SER A 22 -9.80 8.11 -11.42
N ARG A 23 -9.51 8.01 -12.73
CA ARG A 23 -9.78 9.09 -13.67
C ARG A 23 -11.27 9.39 -13.82
N GLN A 24 -12.14 8.39 -13.74
CA GLN A 24 -13.59 8.61 -13.75
C GLN A 24 -14.04 9.34 -12.48
N LEU A 25 -13.55 8.89 -11.33
CA LEU A 25 -13.82 9.55 -10.05
C LEU A 25 -13.29 10.99 -10.04
N THR A 26 -12.03 11.22 -10.45
CA THR A 26 -11.43 12.55 -10.58
C THR A 26 -12.25 13.46 -11.48
N LYS A 27 -12.74 12.99 -12.64
CA LYS A 27 -13.60 13.79 -13.53
C LYS A 27 -14.88 14.29 -12.84
N ILE A 28 -15.42 13.51 -11.91
CA ILE A 28 -16.59 13.90 -11.11
C ILE A 28 -16.16 14.91 -10.04
N LEU A 29 -15.11 14.60 -9.28
CA LEU A 29 -14.60 15.44 -8.17
C LEU A 29 -14.06 16.81 -8.63
N VAL A 30 -13.57 16.90 -9.86
CA VAL A 30 -13.15 18.17 -10.47
C VAL A 30 -14.30 19.17 -10.54
N LYS A 31 -15.54 18.69 -10.73
CA LYS A 31 -16.73 19.54 -10.83
C LYS A 31 -17.30 19.97 -9.47
N THR A 32 -16.72 19.50 -8.37
CA THR A 32 -17.16 19.83 -7.00
C THR A 32 -16.17 20.77 -6.31
N ASN A 33 -16.53 21.31 -5.14
CA ASN A 33 -15.63 22.12 -4.32
C ASN A 33 -14.71 21.29 -3.41
N ILE A 34 -14.72 19.96 -3.53
CA ILE A 34 -13.90 19.07 -2.71
C ILE A 34 -12.41 19.30 -3.02
N THR A 35 -11.59 19.40 -1.97
CA THR A 35 -10.14 19.56 -2.06
C THR A 35 -9.42 18.21 -2.12
N ALA A 36 -8.19 18.19 -2.64
CA ALA A 36 -7.37 16.97 -2.65
C ALA A 36 -7.21 16.35 -1.25
N ASN A 37 -6.89 17.16 -0.22
CA ASN A 37 -6.73 16.67 1.15
C ASN A 37 -8.02 16.06 1.73
N GLN A 38 -9.20 16.56 1.33
CA GLN A 38 -10.47 15.94 1.73
C GLN A 38 -10.65 14.56 1.10
N VAL A 39 -10.19 14.37 -0.15
CA VAL A 39 -10.19 13.06 -0.82
C VAL A 39 -9.24 12.09 -0.12
N THR A 40 -8.04 12.54 0.28
CA THR A 40 -7.10 11.75 1.09
C THR A 40 -7.71 11.36 2.44
N PHE A 41 -8.43 12.27 3.10
CA PHE A 41 -9.11 11.94 4.35
C PHE A 41 -10.20 10.87 4.16
N ILE A 42 -11.00 10.98 3.09
CA ILE A 42 -12.03 10.00 2.74
C ILE A 42 -11.38 8.63 2.47
N SER A 43 -10.27 8.57 1.75
CA SER A 43 -9.59 7.30 1.46
C SER A 43 -9.08 6.63 2.74
N ILE A 44 -8.50 7.39 3.67
CA ILE A 44 -8.09 6.88 4.99
C ILE A 44 -9.31 6.35 5.77
N PHE A 45 -10.38 7.12 5.84
CA PHE A 45 -11.60 6.72 6.55
C PHE A 45 -12.19 5.43 5.98
N LEU A 46 -12.31 5.32 4.65
CA LEU A 46 -12.81 4.10 4.00
C LEU A 46 -11.92 2.89 4.30
N ALA A 47 -10.60 3.06 4.35
CA ALA A 47 -9.71 1.95 4.71
C ALA A 47 -9.85 1.51 6.17
N LEU A 48 -10.15 2.42 7.10
CA LEU A 48 -10.47 2.07 8.48
C LEU A 48 -11.78 1.29 8.56
N VAL A 49 -12.79 1.68 7.79
CA VAL A 49 -14.05 0.93 7.68
C VAL A 49 -13.79 -0.46 7.08
N ALA A 50 -12.99 -0.57 6.01
CA ALA A 50 -12.59 -1.85 5.45
C ALA A 50 -11.86 -2.72 6.48
N SER A 51 -10.95 -2.13 7.26
CA SER A 51 -10.21 -2.82 8.32
C SER A 51 -11.15 -3.33 9.41
N TYR A 52 -12.19 -2.58 9.78
CA TYR A 52 -13.22 -3.09 10.69
C TYR A 52 -13.86 -4.39 10.16
N PHE A 53 -14.28 -4.41 8.89
CA PHE A 53 -14.81 -5.63 8.27
C PHE A 53 -13.78 -6.76 8.20
N PHE A 54 -12.51 -6.46 7.90
CA PHE A 54 -11.45 -7.48 7.93
C PHE A 54 -11.27 -8.11 9.31
N SER A 55 -11.47 -7.35 10.38
CA SER A 55 -11.32 -7.84 11.76
C SER A 55 -12.43 -8.82 12.19
N LEU A 56 -13.54 -8.89 11.47
CA LEU A 56 -14.63 -9.85 11.75
C LEU A 56 -14.27 -11.29 11.33
N GLY A 57 -13.31 -11.46 10.41
CA GLY A 57 -12.74 -12.75 10.03
C GLY A 57 -13.59 -13.60 9.09
N ASP A 58 -14.92 -13.55 9.17
CA ASP A 58 -15.79 -14.34 8.28
C ASP A 58 -15.67 -13.91 6.81
N TYR A 59 -15.87 -14.87 5.90
CA TYR A 59 -15.64 -14.64 4.47
C TYR A 59 -16.50 -13.50 3.88
N THR A 60 -17.74 -13.35 4.33
CA THR A 60 -18.63 -12.31 3.82
C THR A 60 -18.11 -10.93 4.20
N SER A 61 -17.74 -10.76 5.47
CA SER A 61 -17.11 -9.54 5.96
C SER A 61 -15.78 -9.27 5.27
N LEU A 62 -14.95 -10.30 5.04
CA LEU A 62 -13.71 -10.14 4.28
C LEU A 62 -13.97 -9.58 2.87
N ILE A 63 -14.95 -10.12 2.13
CA ILE A 63 -15.29 -9.63 0.79
C ILE A 63 -15.80 -8.18 0.83
N ILE A 64 -16.66 -7.84 1.79
CA ILE A 64 -17.15 -6.46 1.97
C ILE A 64 -15.95 -5.53 2.26
N GLY A 65 -15.07 -5.92 3.17
CA GLY A 65 -13.84 -5.20 3.49
C GLY A 65 -12.96 -5.00 2.26
N ALA A 66 -12.78 -6.03 1.43
CA ALA A 66 -11.97 -5.96 0.20
C ALA A 66 -12.55 -4.98 -0.82
N ILE A 67 -13.87 -4.98 -1.01
CA ILE A 67 -14.53 -4.02 -1.91
C ILE A 67 -14.32 -2.60 -1.41
N ILE A 68 -14.56 -2.34 -0.11
CA ILE A 68 -14.37 -1.02 0.48
C ILE A 68 -12.90 -0.58 0.41
N PHE A 69 -11.96 -1.51 0.68
CA PHE A 69 -10.53 -1.23 0.60
C PHE A 69 -10.09 -0.88 -0.83
N LYS A 70 -10.63 -1.57 -1.83
CA LYS A 70 -10.39 -1.23 -3.24
C LYS A 70 -10.95 0.15 -3.59
N ILE A 71 -12.12 0.52 -3.07
CA ILE A 71 -12.68 1.86 -3.24
C ILE A 71 -11.79 2.91 -2.57
N ALA A 72 -11.34 2.67 -1.33
CA ALA A 72 -10.40 3.55 -0.62
C ALA A 72 -9.15 3.82 -1.47
N TYR A 73 -8.57 2.78 -2.06
CA TYR A 73 -7.42 2.91 -2.98
C TYR A 73 -7.73 3.67 -4.27
N ILE A 74 -8.97 3.63 -4.78
CA ILE A 74 -9.36 4.45 -5.94
C ILE A 74 -9.43 5.94 -5.56
N PHE A 75 -9.94 6.26 -4.37
CA PHE A 75 -9.96 7.63 -3.84
C PHE A 75 -8.54 8.17 -3.67
N ASP A 76 -7.65 7.34 -3.12
CA ASP A 76 -6.23 7.64 -3.01
C ASP A 76 -5.59 8.01 -4.36
N LEU A 77 -5.70 7.15 -5.37
CA LEU A 77 -5.19 7.46 -6.70
C LEU A 77 -5.76 8.75 -7.32
N SER A 78 -6.94 9.18 -6.86
CA SER A 78 -7.65 10.36 -7.36
C SER A 78 -7.24 11.65 -6.66
N ASP A 79 -6.72 11.63 -5.43
CA ASP A 79 -6.37 12.86 -4.71
C ASP A 79 -5.21 13.62 -5.38
N GLY A 80 -4.17 12.91 -5.83
CA GLY A 80 -3.04 13.49 -6.53
C GLY A 80 -3.39 13.89 -7.96
N GLU A 81 -4.31 13.18 -8.61
CA GLU A 81 -4.88 13.61 -9.90
C GLU A 81 -5.68 14.91 -9.74
N LEU A 82 -6.51 15.01 -8.71
CA LEU A 82 -7.31 16.18 -8.38
C LEU A 82 -6.42 17.37 -7.99
N ALA A 83 -5.37 17.14 -7.19
CA ALA A 83 -4.41 18.14 -6.78
C ALA A 83 -3.71 18.79 -7.98
N ARG A 84 -3.27 17.97 -8.95
CA ARG A 84 -2.67 18.47 -10.19
C ARG A 84 -3.67 19.22 -11.06
N TYR A 85 -4.91 18.72 -11.16
CA TYR A 85 -5.94 19.36 -11.98
C TYR A 85 -6.36 20.73 -11.41
N LYS A 86 -6.59 20.82 -10.10
CA LYS A 86 -7.03 22.05 -9.42
C LYS A 86 -5.90 22.98 -9.01
N ASN A 87 -4.64 22.68 -9.37
CA ASN A 87 -3.45 23.39 -8.90
C ASN A 87 -3.38 23.52 -7.35
N GLN A 88 -3.76 22.44 -6.65
CA GLN A 88 -3.77 22.33 -5.19
C GLN A 88 -2.59 21.49 -4.64
N ALA A 89 -1.63 21.13 -5.49
CA ALA A 89 -0.44 20.37 -5.07
C ALA A 89 0.35 21.15 -4.00
N SER A 90 0.67 20.50 -2.89
CA SER A 90 1.39 21.11 -1.77
C SER A 90 2.26 20.08 -1.05
N ASN A 91 3.31 20.55 -0.36
CA ASN A 91 4.19 19.69 0.45
C ASN A 91 3.42 19.00 1.58
N PHE A 92 2.48 19.72 2.20
CA PHE A 92 1.61 19.13 3.22
C PHE A 92 0.71 18.04 2.64
N GLY A 93 0.11 18.27 1.48
CA GLY A 93 -0.71 17.26 0.80
C GLY A 93 0.08 16.00 0.45
N ALA A 94 1.29 16.14 -0.09
CA ALA A 94 2.16 14.99 -0.39
C ALA A 94 2.55 14.21 0.88
N TRP A 95 2.88 14.91 1.97
CA TRP A 95 3.14 14.27 3.26
C TRP A 95 1.90 13.57 3.84
N PHE A 96 0.72 14.19 3.68
CA PHE A 96 -0.53 13.64 4.19
C PHE A 96 -0.97 12.38 3.42
N ASP A 97 -0.73 12.35 2.11
CA ASP A 97 -0.88 11.17 1.25
C ASP A 97 0.03 10.02 1.70
N ASP A 98 1.33 10.28 1.85
CA ASP A 98 2.31 9.31 2.36
C ASP A 98 1.93 8.77 3.76
N PHE A 99 1.44 9.64 4.64
CA PHE A 99 0.96 9.26 5.97
C PHE A 99 -0.31 8.39 5.88
N GLY A 100 -1.26 8.78 5.03
CA GLY A 100 -2.48 8.05 4.76
C GLY A 100 -2.18 6.62 4.29
N ASP A 101 -1.26 6.47 3.35
CA ASP A 101 -0.75 5.18 2.89
C ASP A 101 -0.34 4.26 4.04
N ARG A 102 0.48 4.77 4.98
CA ARG A 102 0.94 3.98 6.13
C ARG A 102 -0.22 3.53 7.01
N ILE A 103 -1.20 4.40 7.25
CA ILE A 103 -2.39 4.06 8.04
C ILE A 103 -3.19 2.95 7.35
N ARG A 104 -3.49 3.10 6.05
CA ARG A 104 -4.31 2.12 5.31
C ARG A 104 -3.64 0.75 5.23
N GLU A 105 -2.36 0.70 4.89
CA GLU A 105 -1.59 -0.55 4.81
C GLU A 105 -1.51 -1.24 6.18
N SER A 106 -1.18 -0.49 7.24
CA SER A 106 -0.96 -1.08 8.56
C SER A 106 -2.26 -1.56 9.20
N THR A 107 -3.32 -0.76 9.12
CA THR A 107 -4.62 -1.10 9.72
C THR A 107 -5.28 -2.28 9.04
N SER A 108 -5.19 -2.38 7.71
CA SER A 108 -5.75 -3.51 6.96
C SER A 108 -5.07 -4.83 7.29
N ILE A 109 -3.73 -4.88 7.31
CA ILE A 109 -2.98 -6.10 7.65
C ILE A 109 -3.15 -6.48 9.11
N PHE A 110 -3.16 -5.50 10.03
CA PHE A 110 -3.42 -5.76 11.44
C PHE A 110 -4.82 -6.32 11.66
N ALA A 111 -5.83 -5.74 11.02
CA ALA A 111 -7.21 -6.22 11.14
C ALA A 111 -7.40 -7.63 10.54
N LEU A 112 -6.77 -7.94 9.40
CA LEU A 112 -6.78 -9.30 8.85
C LEU A 112 -6.16 -10.33 9.81
N SER A 113 -5.10 -9.94 10.51
CA SER A 113 -4.48 -10.78 11.55
C SER A 113 -5.43 -11.02 12.73
N ILE A 114 -6.14 -9.98 13.20
CA ILE A 114 -7.17 -10.10 14.24
C ILE A 114 -8.30 -11.03 13.78
N GLY A 115 -8.87 -10.80 12.59
CA GLY A 115 -9.99 -11.61 12.10
C GLY A 115 -9.62 -13.09 11.93
N LEU A 116 -8.40 -13.36 11.42
CA LEU A 116 -7.92 -14.73 11.29
C LEU A 116 -7.61 -15.38 12.65
N TYR A 117 -7.10 -14.61 13.62
CA TYR A 117 -6.94 -15.08 14.99
C TYR A 117 -8.29 -15.47 15.62
N SER A 118 -9.33 -14.64 15.46
CA SER A 118 -10.66 -14.93 16.01
C SER A 118 -11.29 -16.23 15.49
N LEU A 119 -10.89 -16.69 14.29
CA LEU A 119 -11.37 -17.95 13.73
C LEU A 119 -10.53 -19.17 14.12
N THR A 120 -9.24 -18.98 14.41
CA THR A 120 -8.28 -20.08 14.58
C THR A 120 -7.80 -20.24 16.02
N GLU A 121 -7.99 -19.21 16.86
CA GLU A 121 -7.46 -19.07 18.22
C GLU A 121 -5.93 -19.24 18.31
N ASN A 122 -5.22 -19.13 17.18
CA ASN A 122 -3.79 -19.31 17.11
C ASN A 122 -3.06 -17.98 17.30
N SER A 123 -2.55 -17.74 18.51
CA SER A 123 -1.83 -16.52 18.87
C SER A 123 -0.60 -16.23 18.00
N PHE A 124 -0.03 -17.25 17.33
CA PHE A 124 1.05 -17.07 16.36
C PHE A 124 0.66 -16.14 15.20
N ILE A 125 -0.63 -16.11 14.84
CA ILE A 125 -1.14 -15.25 13.76
C ILE A 125 -1.03 -13.76 14.11
N LEU A 126 -1.22 -13.41 15.38
CA LEU A 126 -1.03 -12.04 15.86
C LEU A 126 0.46 -11.63 15.81
N ILE A 127 1.36 -12.56 16.11
CA ILE A 127 2.81 -12.35 15.99
C ILE A 127 3.17 -12.14 14.51
N LEU A 128 2.68 -13.00 13.61
CA LEU A 128 2.88 -12.85 12.16
C LEU A 128 2.35 -11.51 11.64
N GLY A 129 1.14 -11.13 12.02
CA GLY A 129 0.53 -9.85 11.63
C GLY A 129 1.33 -8.66 12.12
N THR A 130 1.81 -8.71 13.37
CA THR A 130 2.65 -7.64 13.94
C THR A 130 3.96 -7.49 13.17
N ILE A 131 4.63 -8.61 12.85
CA ILE A 131 5.86 -8.60 12.05
C ILE A 131 5.59 -8.04 10.64
N ALA A 132 4.47 -8.43 10.01
CA ALA A 132 4.07 -7.92 8.70
C ALA A 132 3.88 -6.40 8.71
N VAL A 133 3.19 -5.86 9.72
CA VAL A 133 2.99 -4.41 9.90
C VAL A 133 4.32 -3.69 10.12
N ILE A 134 5.19 -4.20 10.99
CA ILE A 134 6.54 -3.62 11.21
C ILE A 134 7.32 -3.56 9.89
N ASN A 135 7.29 -4.63 9.11
CA ASN A 135 7.96 -4.67 7.82
C ASN A 135 7.40 -3.62 6.84
N LEU A 136 6.09 -3.45 6.76
CA LEU A 136 5.46 -2.41 5.92
C LEU A 136 5.89 -1.01 6.33
N PHE A 137 5.99 -0.73 7.63
CA PHE A 137 6.51 0.54 8.14
C PHE A 137 7.97 0.76 7.76
N LEU A 138 8.84 -0.22 8.01
CA LEU A 138 10.28 -0.12 7.72
C LEU A 138 10.54 0.09 6.23
N VAL A 139 9.79 -0.61 5.39
CA VAL A 139 9.86 -0.47 3.94
C VAL A 139 9.42 0.92 3.49
N GLY A 140 8.32 1.44 4.05
CA GLY A 140 7.88 2.82 3.79
C GLY A 140 8.94 3.84 4.23
N TYR A 141 9.55 3.63 5.40
CA TYR A 141 10.62 4.48 5.92
C TYR A 141 11.86 4.50 5.01
N ILE A 142 12.30 3.34 4.53
CA ILE A 142 13.43 3.19 3.59
C ILE A 142 13.21 4.00 2.30
N LYS A 143 11.96 4.12 1.86
CA LYS A 143 11.58 4.89 0.66
C LYS A 143 11.45 6.38 0.89
N SER A 144 11.36 6.83 2.15
CA SER A 144 11.16 8.24 2.45
C SER A 144 12.29 9.12 1.86
N PRO A 145 12.00 10.36 1.46
CA PRO A 145 12.98 11.28 0.88
C PRO A 145 14.23 11.50 1.75
N THR A 146 14.08 11.31 3.07
CA THR A 146 15.14 11.38 4.08
C THR A 146 16.27 10.39 3.81
N LEU A 147 15.95 9.16 3.36
CA LEU A 147 16.91 8.12 3.02
C LEU A 147 17.14 7.97 1.51
N ALA A 148 16.30 8.61 0.69
CA ALA A 148 16.44 8.63 -0.77
C ALA A 148 17.71 9.35 -1.27
N LYS A 149 18.37 10.17 -0.43
CA LYS A 149 19.69 10.76 -0.73
C LYS A 149 20.78 9.70 -0.94
N VAL A 150 20.63 8.49 -0.38
CA VAL A 150 21.46 7.35 -0.73
C VAL A 150 20.83 6.68 -1.95
N GLN A 151 21.26 7.08 -3.15
CA GLN A 151 20.87 6.50 -4.44
C GLN A 151 21.24 5.01 -4.49
N THR A 152 20.37 4.16 -3.92
CA THR A 152 20.55 2.71 -3.90
C THR A 152 19.21 2.03 -4.09
N GLU A 153 19.17 1.11 -5.05
CA GLU A 153 18.00 0.33 -5.45
C GLU A 153 17.49 -0.51 -4.27
N ALA A 154 16.56 0.05 -3.49
CA ALA A 154 15.79 -0.68 -2.48
C ALA A 154 14.74 -1.61 -3.11
N GLU A 155 14.71 -1.69 -4.45
CA GLU A 155 13.62 -2.27 -5.20
C GLU A 155 13.74 -3.80 -5.21
N VAL A 156 12.77 -4.48 -4.61
CA VAL A 156 12.68 -5.93 -4.68
C VAL A 156 12.15 -6.31 -6.05
N LYS A 157 12.95 -7.06 -6.81
CA LYS A 157 12.49 -7.72 -8.04
C LYS A 157 11.85 -9.06 -7.72
N LEU A 158 10.66 -9.29 -8.24
CA LEU A 158 10.01 -10.60 -8.30
C LEU A 158 9.75 -10.93 -9.77
N PHE A 159 10.19 -12.11 -10.23
CA PHE A 159 10.10 -12.52 -11.65
C PHE A 159 10.60 -11.47 -12.66
N GLY A 160 11.61 -10.68 -12.29
CA GLY A 160 12.19 -9.65 -13.16
C GLY A 160 11.49 -8.28 -13.13
N TYR A 161 10.35 -8.14 -12.44
CA TYR A 161 9.63 -6.88 -12.29
C TYR A 161 9.84 -6.25 -10.91
N TYR A 162 9.86 -4.92 -10.87
CA TYR A 162 9.90 -4.16 -9.62
C TYR A 162 8.52 -4.16 -8.94
N LEU A 163 8.52 -4.42 -7.64
CA LEU A 163 7.44 -4.19 -6.67
C LEU A 163 7.79 -2.88 -5.90
N GLY A 164 6.94 -1.92 -5.52
CA GLY A 164 5.50 -1.89 -5.56
C GLY A 164 4.77 -1.83 -4.26
N TRP A 165 5.38 -1.34 -3.19
CA TRP A 165 4.86 -1.62 -1.85
C TRP A 165 3.38 -1.29 -1.65
N THR A 166 2.92 -0.12 -2.07
CA THR A 166 1.51 0.27 -1.87
C THR A 166 0.57 -0.53 -2.77
N GLU A 167 0.87 -0.61 -4.07
CA GLU A 167 0.05 -1.31 -5.06
C GLU A 167 0.01 -2.81 -4.78
N THR A 168 1.18 -3.41 -4.57
CA THR A 168 1.35 -4.81 -4.21
C THR A 168 0.58 -5.10 -2.93
N THR A 169 0.62 -4.20 -1.94
CA THR A 169 -0.12 -4.39 -0.70
C THR A 169 -1.61 -4.51 -0.97
N VAL A 170 -2.16 -3.60 -1.76
CA VAL A 170 -3.57 -3.63 -2.15
C VAL A 170 -3.93 -4.91 -2.90
N TYR A 171 -3.25 -5.22 -4.00
CA TYR A 171 -3.66 -6.34 -4.86
C TYR A 171 -3.39 -7.71 -4.24
N ILE A 172 -2.31 -7.90 -3.47
CA ILE A 172 -2.07 -9.16 -2.74
C ILE A 172 -3.10 -9.34 -1.63
N THR A 173 -3.45 -8.28 -0.93
CA THR A 173 -4.52 -8.32 0.08
C THR A 173 -5.85 -8.70 -0.55
N LEU A 174 -6.24 -8.05 -1.65
CA LEU A 174 -7.49 -8.35 -2.36
C LEU A 174 -7.51 -9.79 -2.87
N LEU A 175 -6.42 -10.25 -3.50
CA LEU A 175 -6.33 -11.61 -4.02
C LEU A 175 -6.44 -12.65 -2.90
N GLY A 176 -5.70 -12.45 -1.81
CA GLY A 176 -5.74 -13.37 -0.68
C GLY A 176 -7.10 -13.41 0.01
N VAL A 177 -7.79 -12.27 0.13
CA VAL A 177 -9.16 -12.22 0.64
C VAL A 177 -10.13 -12.97 -0.28
N VAL A 178 -10.10 -12.71 -1.59
CA VAL A 178 -11.00 -13.37 -2.55
C VAL A 178 -10.83 -14.89 -2.53
N LEU A 179 -9.58 -15.36 -2.44
CA LEU A 179 -9.24 -16.78 -2.35
C LEU A 179 -9.47 -17.38 -0.96
N ASN A 180 -9.86 -16.56 0.02
CA ASN A 180 -9.97 -16.93 1.44
C ASN A 180 -8.65 -17.51 2.01
N GLN A 181 -7.53 -16.94 1.61
CA GLN A 181 -6.17 -17.34 1.94
C GLN A 181 -5.41 -16.23 2.70
N VAL A 182 -6.05 -15.65 3.72
CA VAL A 182 -5.50 -14.52 4.49
C VAL A 182 -4.15 -14.86 5.14
N GLN A 183 -3.94 -16.10 5.57
CA GLN A 183 -2.68 -16.51 6.18
C GLN A 183 -1.48 -16.34 5.23
N TYR A 184 -1.65 -16.64 3.93
CA TYR A 184 -0.58 -16.47 2.95
C TYR A 184 -0.30 -15.00 2.65
N VAL A 185 -1.29 -14.12 2.81
CA VAL A 185 -1.09 -12.66 2.73
C VAL A 185 -0.14 -12.19 3.83
N LEU A 186 -0.35 -12.65 5.08
CA LEU A 186 0.54 -12.30 6.19
C LEU A 186 1.97 -12.80 5.94
N TRP A 187 2.12 -14.06 5.54
CA TRP A 187 3.42 -14.63 5.20
C TRP A 187 4.12 -13.87 4.06
N PHE A 188 3.38 -13.45 3.05
CA PHE A 188 3.91 -12.67 1.95
C PHE A 188 4.57 -11.38 2.46
N PHE A 189 3.90 -10.59 3.31
CA PHE A 189 4.47 -9.35 3.85
C PHE A 189 5.60 -9.59 4.86
N VAL A 190 5.58 -10.71 5.58
CA VAL A 190 6.72 -11.11 6.41
C VAL A 190 7.96 -11.38 5.54
N VAL A 191 7.84 -12.28 4.56
CA VAL A 191 8.98 -12.74 3.75
C VAL A 191 9.47 -11.64 2.81
N ILE A 192 8.57 -11.04 2.04
CA ILE A 192 8.95 -10.01 1.05
C ILE A 192 9.43 -8.75 1.75
N GLY A 193 8.74 -8.35 2.82
CA GLY A 193 9.19 -7.29 3.71
C GLY A 193 10.61 -7.55 4.18
N PHE A 194 10.89 -8.79 4.64
CA PHE A 194 12.22 -9.15 5.13
C PHE A 194 13.33 -9.10 4.07
N LEU A 195 13.03 -9.58 2.86
CA LEU A 195 13.97 -9.52 1.74
C LEU A 195 14.28 -8.09 1.30
N ALA A 196 13.34 -7.15 1.47
CA ALA A 196 13.51 -5.76 1.09
C ALA A 196 14.57 -5.03 1.90
N TRP A 197 14.47 -5.10 3.23
CA TRP A 197 15.45 -4.42 4.08
C TRP A 197 16.81 -5.10 4.04
N LEU A 198 16.89 -6.43 3.90
CA LEU A 198 18.18 -7.12 3.68
C LEU A 198 18.90 -6.61 2.43
N LYS A 199 18.19 -6.47 1.30
CA LYS A 199 18.75 -5.90 0.08
C LYS A 199 19.21 -4.46 0.28
N LYS A 200 18.39 -3.64 0.95
CA LYS A 200 18.76 -2.25 1.24
C LYS A 200 20.01 -2.18 2.13
N PHE A 201 20.05 -2.98 3.19
CA PHE A 201 21.18 -3.03 4.12
C PHE A 201 22.47 -3.46 3.42
N HIS A 202 22.42 -4.52 2.61
CA HIS A 202 23.55 -4.95 1.81
C HIS A 202 24.04 -3.86 0.85
N SER A 203 23.10 -3.15 0.21
CA SER A 203 23.44 -2.07 -0.72
C SER A 203 24.10 -0.87 -0.01
N ILE A 204 23.60 -0.47 1.16
CA ILE A 204 24.20 0.60 1.98
C ILE A 204 25.60 0.19 2.46
N TYR A 205 25.75 -1.04 2.97
CA TYR A 205 27.03 -1.55 3.44
C TYR A 205 28.09 -1.59 2.32
N LYS A 206 27.72 -2.04 1.12
CA LYS A 206 28.60 -2.04 -0.05
C LYS A 206 29.02 -0.63 -0.47
N SER A 207 28.10 0.34 -0.40
CA SER A 207 28.39 1.74 -0.70
C SER A 207 29.37 2.35 0.30
N HIS A 208 29.28 2.00 1.58
CA HIS A 208 30.22 2.46 2.61
C HIS A 208 31.62 1.87 2.47
N ARG A 209 31.75 0.62 2.01
CA ARG A 209 33.05 -0.05 1.85
C ARG A 209 33.85 0.44 0.64
N ASN A 210 33.18 1.03 -0.35
CA ASN A 210 33.79 1.49 -1.60
C ASN A 210 34.18 2.99 -1.59
N ASN A 211 33.92 3.69 -0.48
CA ASN A 211 34.37 5.06 -0.21
C ASN A 211 35.51 5.02 0.81
#